data_AF-A0A518AEH8-F1
#
_entry.id   AF-A0A518AEH8-F1
#
_cell.length_a   1.000
_cell.length_b   1.000
_cell.length_c   1.000
_cell.angle_alpha   90.00
_cell.angle_beta   90.00
_cell.angle_gamma   90.00
#
_symmetry.space_group_name_H-M   'P 1'
#
loop_
_entity.id
_entity.type
_entity.pdbx_description
1 polymer ?
#
loop_
_entity_poly.entity_id
_entity_poly.type
_entity_poly.pdbx_seq_one_letter_code
_entity_poly.pdbx_strand_id
1 'polypeptide(L)' 'MMQAQLDQQVAQATGEDLGEVRFRGFSLADPLTVCFDPEPCDLPPQILDWDQVDLERNVALIKQPVL' A
#
# COMPACT_ATOMS: atom_id res chain seq x y z
N MET A 1 -18.07 -16.00 -12.38
CA MET A 1 -18.61 -15.88 -11.01
C MET A 1 -19.33 -14.55 -10.91
N MET A 2 -20.51 -14.49 -10.28
CA MET A 2 -21.23 -13.23 -10.07
C MET A 2 -20.77 -12.54 -8.78
N GLN A 3 -20.79 -11.21 -8.73
CA GLN A 3 -20.38 -10.43 -7.54
C GLN A 3 -21.08 -10.88 -6.26
N ALA A 4 -22.39 -11.17 -6.33
CA ALA A 4 -23.16 -11.65 -5.17
C ALA A 4 -22.64 -12.98 -4.60
N GLN A 5 -22.07 -13.85 -5.44
CA GLN A 5 -21.47 -15.10 -5.00
C GLN A 5 -20.10 -14.87 -4.36
N LEU A 6 -19.38 -13.83 -4.81
CA LEU A 6 -18.07 -13.45 -4.25
C LEU A 6 -18.25 -12.89 -2.85
N ASP A 7 -19.19 -11.96 -2.70
CA ASP A 7 -19.51 -11.38 -1.40
C ASP A 7 -19.94 -12.47 -0.40
N GLN A 8 -20.75 -13.44 -0.84
CA GLN A 8 -21.16 -14.58 0.00
C GLN A 8 -19.99 -15.46 0.41
N GLN A 9 -19.06 -15.77 -0.51
CA GLN A 9 -17.89 -16.60 -0.20
C GLN A 9 -16.92 -15.89 0.74
N VAL A 10 -16.70 -14.58 0.54
CA VAL A 10 -15.85 -13.78 1.43
C VAL A 10 -16.47 -13.71 2.82
N ALA A 11 -17.77 -13.38 2.93
CA ALA A 11 -18.48 -13.35 4.22
C ALA A 11 -18.43 -14.71 4.95
N GLN A 12 -18.59 -15.82 4.22
CA GLN A 12 -18.48 -17.17 4.80
C GLN A 12 -17.06 -17.50 5.28
N ALA A 13 -16.02 -17.06 4.56
CA ALA A 13 -14.64 -17.33 4.90
C ALA A 13 -14.12 -16.47 6.06
N THR A 14 -14.56 -15.21 6.16
CA THR A 14 -14.09 -14.25 7.18
C THR A 14 -15.02 -14.15 8.38
N GLY A 15 -16.29 -14.57 8.25
CA GLY A 15 -17.32 -14.37 9.26
C GLY A 15 -17.85 -12.94 9.34
N GLU A 16 -17.50 -12.08 8.38
CA GLU A 16 -17.92 -10.68 8.33
C GLU A 16 -19.33 -10.51 7.76
N ASP A 17 -19.97 -9.38 8.08
CA ASP A 17 -21.28 -9.05 7.54
C ASP A 17 -21.23 -8.77 6.03
N LEU A 18 -22.29 -9.18 5.33
CA LEU A 18 -22.39 -9.06 3.88
C LEU A 18 -22.41 -7.60 3.41
N GLY A 19 -22.93 -6.68 4.24
CA GLY A 19 -22.86 -5.25 4.02
C GLY A 19 -21.45 -4.70 4.11
N GLU A 20 -20.66 -5.14 5.10
CA GLU A 20 -19.24 -4.75 5.20
C GLU A 20 -18.41 -5.27 4.04
N VAL A 21 -18.59 -6.53 3.65
CA VAL A 21 -17.88 -7.14 2.52
C VAL A 21 -18.17 -6.38 1.22
N ARG A 22 -19.45 -6.00 0.99
CA ARG A 22 -19.85 -5.16 -0.14
C ARG A 22 -19.25 -3.77 -0.09
N PHE A 23 -19.24 -3.14 1.08
CA PHE A 23 -18.65 -1.82 1.26
C PHE A 23 -17.16 -1.81 0.93
N ARG A 24 -16.42 -2.89 1.26
CA ARG A 24 -15.00 -3.03 0.92
C ARG A 24 -14.74 -3.31 -0.56
N GLY A 25 -15.72 -3.81 -1.30
CA GLY A 25 -15.66 -3.91 -2.76
C GLY A 25 -14.67 -4.95 -3.28
N PHE A 26 -14.64 -6.15 -2.69
CA PHE A 26 -13.79 -7.25 -3.16
C PHE A 26 -14.05 -7.58 -4.64
N SER A 27 -12.97 -7.78 -5.39
CA SER A 27 -12.98 -8.21 -6.79
C SER A 27 -12.03 -9.38 -6.99
N LEU A 28 -12.26 -10.16 -8.05
CA LEU A 28 -11.34 -11.22 -8.43
C LEU A 28 -10.09 -10.59 -9.06
N ALA A 29 -8.93 -10.86 -8.46
CA ALA A 29 -7.66 -10.52 -9.06
C ALA A 29 -7.35 -11.51 -10.20
N ASP A 30 -7.14 -10.98 -11.41
CA ASP A 30 -6.58 -11.76 -12.50
C ASP A 30 -5.04 -11.79 -12.34
N PRO A 31 -4.43 -12.96 -12.11
CA PRO A 31 -2.99 -13.09 -11.92
C PRO A 31 -2.16 -12.68 -13.14
N LEU A 32 -2.75 -12.65 -14.33
CA LEU A 32 -2.09 -12.24 -15.57
C LEU A 32 -2.30 -10.75 -15.88
N THR A 33 -3.26 -10.11 -15.22
CA THR A 33 -3.48 -8.67 -15.31
C THR A 33 -2.65 -7.97 -14.23
N VAL A 34 -1.43 -7.60 -14.59
CA VAL A 34 -0.44 -6.94 -13.70
C VAL A 34 -0.78 -5.46 -13.41
N CYS A 35 -1.76 -4.89 -14.11
CA CYS A 35 -2.12 -3.47 -14.03
C CYS A 35 -3.05 -3.12 -12.83
N PHE A 36 -2.78 -3.67 -11.64
CA PHE A 36 -3.52 -3.29 -10.42
C PHE A 36 -3.12 -1.92 -9.89
N ASP A 37 -1.94 -1.43 -10.28
CA ASP A 37 -1.54 -0.04 -10.08
C ASP A 37 -1.85 0.77 -11.36
N PRO A 38 -2.82 1.69 -11.34
CA PRO A 38 -3.08 2.59 -12.46
C PRO A 38 -2.01 3.67 -12.60
N GLU A 39 -1.13 3.85 -11.60
CA GLU A 39 0.01 4.73 -11.75
C GLU A 39 1.00 4.06 -12.70
N PRO A 40 1.25 4.61 -13.91
CA PRO A 40 2.41 4.18 -14.64
C PRO A 40 3.62 4.48 -13.75
N CYS A 41 4.37 3.45 -13.40
CA CYS A 41 5.63 3.59 -12.68
C CYS A 41 6.69 4.13 -13.67
N ASP A 42 6.41 5.31 -14.25
CA ASP A 42 7.29 6.08 -15.15
C ASP A 42 8.37 6.84 -14.35
N LEU A 43 8.33 6.72 -13.02
CA LEU A 43 9.38 7.23 -12.17
C LEU A 43 10.56 6.25 -12.22
N PRO A 44 11.80 6.77 -12.40
CA PRO A 44 12.97 5.93 -12.19
C PRO A 44 12.92 5.34 -10.77
N PRO A 45 13.47 4.13 -10.57
CA PRO A 45 13.56 3.53 -9.25
C PRO A 45 14.12 4.53 -8.25
N GLN A 46 13.33 4.90 -7.25
CA GLN A 46 13.76 5.81 -6.19
C GLN A 46 14.63 5.03 -5.21
N ILE A 47 15.88 4.77 -5.63
CA ILE A 47 16.90 4.16 -4.79
C ILE A 47 17.48 5.28 -3.93
N LEU A 48 17.32 5.15 -2.63
CA LEU A 48 17.89 6.06 -1.65
C LEU A 48 19.12 5.42 -1.02
N ASP A 49 20.25 6.13 -1.04
CA ASP A 49 21.39 5.80 -0.20
C ASP A 49 21.15 6.33 1.22
N TRP A 50 20.83 5.42 2.14
CA TRP A 50 20.56 5.78 3.53
C TRP A 50 21.78 6.37 4.24
N ASP A 51 23.00 5.95 3.88
CA ASP A 51 24.23 6.48 4.46
C ASP A 51 24.43 7.95 4.06
N GLN A 52 24.13 8.29 2.79
CA GLN A 52 24.17 9.67 2.31
C GLN A 52 23.11 10.54 2.98
N VAL A 53 21.88 10.04 3.11
CA VAL A 53 20.77 10.79 3.71
C VAL A 53 21.03 11.08 5.19
N ASP A 54 21.58 10.12 5.92
CA ASP A 54 21.95 10.34 7.31
C ASP A 54 23.07 11.38 7.44
N LEU A 55 24.03 11.41 6.50
CA LEU A 55 25.05 12.46 6.47
C LEU A 55 24.45 13.86 6.23
N GLU A 56 23.48 13.98 5.33
CA GLU A 56 22.77 15.23 5.04
C GLU A 56 21.85 15.67 6.19
N ARG A 57 21.25 14.72 6.91
CA ARG A 57 20.36 14.97 8.06
C ARG A 57 21.10 15.24 9.36
N ASN A 58 22.34 14.78 9.50
CA ASN A 58 23.15 14.95 10.71
C ASN A 58 23.80 16.34 10.80
N VAL A 59 23.02 17.37 10.44
CA VAL A 59 23.38 18.78 10.63
C VAL A 59 22.66 19.27 11.87
N ALA A 60 23.44 19.76 12.84
CA ALA A 60 22.88 20.37 14.04
C ALA A 60 22.05 21.61 13.68
N LEU A 61 20.73 21.47 13.66
CA LEU A 61 19.79 22.59 13.44
C LEU A 61 19.81 23.60 14.61
N ILE A 62 20.28 23.17 15.77
CA ILE A 62 20.41 23.99 16.98
C ILE A 62 21.82 23.82 17.53
N LYS A 63 22.55 24.93 17.68
CA LYS A 63 23.86 24.93 18.34
C LYS A 63 23.66 24.68 19.84
N GLN A 64 24.21 23.58 20.35
CA GLN A 64 24.27 23.36 21.79
C GLN A 64 25.23 24.37 22.44
N PRO A 65 24.82 25.07 23.50
CA PRO A 65 25.73 25.89 24.27
C PRO A 65 26.75 24.99 24.98
N VAL A 66 28.02 25.40 24.93
CA VAL A 66 29.11 24.74 25.62
C VAL A 66 28.95 25.01 27.13
N LEU A 67 29.05 23.97 27.96
CA LEU A 67 29.04 24.08 29.43
C LEU A 67 30.33 24.75 29.93
#